data_AF-A0A353NJP3-F1
#
_entry.id   AF-A0A353NJP3-F1
#
_cell.length_a   1.000
_cell.length_b   1.000
_cell.length_c   1.000
_cell.angle_alpha   90.00
_cell.angle_beta   90.00
_cell.angle_gamma   90.00
#
_symmetry.space_group_name_H-M   'P 1'
#
loop_
_entity.id
_entity.type
_entity.pdbx_description
1 polymer ?
#
loop_
_entity_poly.entity_id
_entity_poly.type
_entity_poly.pdbx_seq_one_letter_code
_entity_poly.pdbx_strand_id
1 'polypeptide(L)'
;MVDFNLAVSAIETLLHSMNGASQVEQYKAYTSIISLSHEIENLYKRRGISDCYVDEKLSEMRYYAAHSAGLITDGKSQDTHIRWSSGALQSMISSLELLGFEQTYR
;
A
#
# COMPACT_ATOMS: atom_id res chain seq x y z
N MET A 1 -17.29 3.11 5.21
CA MET A 1 -16.59 2.71 3.97
C MET A 1 -15.54 3.77 3.74
N VAL A 2 -14.26 3.40 3.76
CA VAL A 2 -13.15 4.36 3.59
C VAL A 2 -13.03 4.73 2.12
N ASP A 3 -12.74 6.01 1.87
CA ASP A 3 -12.49 6.55 0.55
C ASP A 3 -11.16 6.06 0.00
N PHE A 4 -11.09 5.72 -1.29
CA PHE A 4 -9.85 5.20 -1.91
C PHE A 4 -8.68 6.17 -1.74
N ASN A 5 -8.92 7.46 -2.00
CA ASN A 5 -7.88 8.49 -1.89
C ASN A 5 -7.48 8.69 -0.43
N LEU A 6 -8.44 8.62 0.50
CA LEU A 6 -8.11 8.64 1.92
C LEU A 6 -7.26 7.43 2.35
N ALA A 7 -7.59 6.23 1.86
CA ALA A 7 -6.85 5.01 2.16
C ALA A 7 -5.41 5.08 1.61
N VAL A 8 -5.27 5.55 0.37
CA VAL A 8 -3.96 5.78 -0.28
C VAL A 8 -3.12 6.78 0.53
N SER A 9 -3.66 7.97 0.82
CA SER A 9 -2.94 8.99 1.60
C SER A 9 -2.57 8.51 3.01
N ALA A 10 -3.43 7.71 3.63
CA ALA A 10 -3.13 7.10 4.92
C ALA A 10 -1.97 6.09 4.81
N ILE A 11 -1.95 5.23 3.79
CA ILE A 11 -0.84 4.30 3.55
C ILE A 11 0.49 5.04 3.34
N GLU A 12 0.51 6.09 2.52
CA GLU A 12 1.73 6.89 2.30
C GLU A 12 2.25 7.52 3.59
N THR A 13 1.35 8.11 4.38
CA THR A 13 1.69 8.70 5.68
C THR A 13 2.28 7.66 6.62
N LEU A 14 1.67 6.47 6.70
CA LEU A 14 2.15 5.37 7.52
C LEU A 14 3.53 4.90 7.07
N LEU A 15 3.75 4.71 5.76
CA LEU A 15 5.05 4.31 5.21
C LEU A 15 6.15 5.30 5.58
N HIS A 16 5.90 6.60 5.45
CA HIS A 16 6.87 7.62 5.83
C HIS A 16 7.13 7.66 7.35
N SER A 17 6.10 7.41 8.17
CA SER A 17 6.26 7.35 9.62
C SER A 17 7.11 6.18 10.12
N MET A 18 7.33 5.14 9.31
CA MET A 18 8.11 3.96 9.73
C MET A 18 9.61 4.27 9.86
N ASN A 19 10.11 5.27 9.15
CA ASN A 19 11.51 5.66 9.18
C ASN A 19 11.87 6.31 10.54
N GLY A 20 12.79 5.71 11.28
CA GLY A 20 13.21 6.20 12.59
C GLY A 20 12.22 5.96 13.74
N ALA A 21 11.06 5.36 13.48
CA ALA A 21 10.11 4.96 14.51
C ALA A 21 10.60 3.74 15.31
N SER A 22 10.06 3.54 16.51
CA SER A 22 10.32 2.33 17.30
C SER A 22 9.76 1.08 16.60
N GLN A 23 10.30 -0.10 16.93
CA GLN A 23 9.83 -1.37 16.34
C GLN A 23 8.32 -1.60 16.54
N VAL A 24 7.78 -1.19 17.69
CA VAL A 24 6.33 -1.31 17.99
C VAL A 24 5.51 -0.41 17.07
N GLU A 25 5.97 0.82 16.82
CA GLU A 25 5.30 1.76 15.91
C GLU A 25 5.39 1.31 14.45
N GLN A 26 6.56 0.79 14.04
CA GLN A 26 6.75 0.20 12.72
C GLN A 26 5.78 -0.97 12.50
N TYR A 27 5.65 -1.87 13.48
CA TYR A 27 4.70 -2.97 13.40
C TYR A 27 3.25 -2.48 13.31
N LYS A 28 2.87 -1.49 14.13
CA LYS A 28 1.52 -0.90 14.08
C LYS A 28 1.25 -0.29 12.70
N ALA A 29 2.18 0.49 12.16
CA ALA A 29 2.07 1.08 10.83
C ALA A 29 1.87 0.00 9.76
N TYR A 30 2.68 -1.07 9.79
CA TYR A 30 2.52 -2.21 8.90
C TYR A 30 1.13 -2.84 8.97
N THR A 31 0.62 -3.16 10.17
CA THR A 31 -0.72 -3.78 10.32
C THR A 31 -1.85 -2.88 9.79
N SER A 32 -1.71 -1.56 9.94
CA SER A 32 -2.64 -0.58 9.37
C SER A 32 -2.56 -0.53 7.85
N ILE A 33 -1.35 -0.57 7.27
CA ILE A 33 -1.13 -0.66 5.82
C ILE A 33 -1.80 -1.91 5.25
N ILE A 34 -1.62 -3.08 5.90
CA ILE A 34 -2.29 -4.32 5.47
C ILE A 34 -3.81 -4.14 5.46
N SER A 35 -4.37 -3.59 6.54
CA SER A 35 -5.82 -3.40 6.68
C SER A 35 -6.36 -2.47 5.58
N LEU A 36 -5.75 -1.30 5.38
CA LEU A 36 -6.14 -0.34 4.34
C LEU A 36 -5.97 -0.92 2.93
N SER A 37 -4.92 -1.71 2.70
CA SER A 37 -4.70 -2.35 1.41
C SER A 37 -5.78 -3.38 1.07
N HIS A 38 -6.34 -4.09 2.06
CA HIS A 38 -7.48 -4.98 1.85
C HIS A 38 -8.77 -4.19 1.60
N GLU A 39 -8.93 -3.00 2.20
CA GLU A 39 -10.06 -2.13 1.90
C GLU A 39 -10.02 -1.65 0.44
N ILE A 40 -8.85 -1.22 -0.05
CA ILE A 40 -8.63 -0.87 -1.47
C ILE A 40 -8.96 -2.07 -2.36
N GLU A 41 -8.44 -3.25 -2.03
CA GLU A 41 -8.69 -4.50 -2.76
C GLU A 41 -10.19 -4.80 -2.89
N ASN A 42 -10.92 -4.70 -1.79
CA ASN A 42 -12.36 -4.90 -1.78
C ASN A 42 -13.10 -3.83 -2.59
N LEU A 43 -12.64 -2.58 -2.60
CA LEU A 43 -13.28 -1.48 -3.32
C LEU A 43 -13.27 -1.71 -4.84
N TYR A 44 -12.12 -2.01 -5.44
CA TYR A 44 -12.08 -2.22 -6.90
C TYR A 44 -12.68 -3.56 -7.32
N LYS A 45 -12.54 -4.64 -6.54
CA LYS A 45 -13.17 -5.93 -6.84
C LYS A 45 -14.69 -5.84 -6.85
N ARG A 46 -15.29 -5.08 -5.92
CA ARG A 46 -16.75 -4.82 -5.92
C ARG A 46 -17.24 -4.09 -7.16
N ARG A 47 -16.36 -3.40 -7.89
CA ARG A 47 -16.66 -2.74 -9.16
C ARG A 47 -16.43 -3.65 -10.39
N GLY A 48 -16.12 -4.92 -10.17
CA GLY A 48 -15.86 -5.87 -11.25
C GLY A 48 -14.51 -5.65 -11.93
N ILE A 49 -13.62 -4.85 -11.35
CA ILE A 49 -12.25 -4.70 -11.83
C ILE A 49 -11.47 -5.92 -11.36
N SER A 50 -11.05 -6.75 -12.32
CA SER A 50 -10.14 -7.87 -12.10
C SER A 50 -8.87 -7.57 -12.89
N ASP A 51 -7.87 -7.00 -12.22
CA ASP A 51 -6.59 -6.66 -12.82
C ASP A 51 -5.47 -7.35 -12.02
N CYS A 52 -4.81 -8.32 -12.67
CA CYS A 52 -3.70 -9.06 -12.06
C CYS A 52 -2.51 -8.16 -11.74
N TYR A 53 -2.33 -7.06 -12.46
CA TYR A 53 -1.28 -6.09 -12.19
C TYR A 53 -1.56 -5.31 -10.89
N VAL A 54 -2.82 -4.93 -10.65
CA VAL A 54 -3.23 -4.28 -9.38
C VAL A 54 -3.01 -5.24 -8.20
N ASP A 55 -3.39 -6.52 -8.34
CA ASP A 55 -3.15 -7.55 -7.33
C ASP A 55 -1.64 -7.77 -7.06
N GLU A 56 -0.82 -7.78 -8.12
CA GLU A 56 0.64 -7.88 -8.02
C GLU A 56 1.22 -6.68 -7.26
N LYS A 57 0.80 -5.46 -7.59
CA LYS A 57 1.32 -4.25 -6.93
C LYS A 57 0.88 -4.10 -5.49
N LEU A 58 -0.33 -4.54 -5.15
CA LEU A 58 -0.72 -4.68 -3.74
C LEU A 58 0.18 -5.66 -3.01
N SER A 59 0.49 -6.80 -3.61
CA SER A 59 1.35 -7.83 -3.01
C SER A 59 2.78 -7.33 -2.82
N GLU A 60 3.35 -6.66 -3.82
CA GLU A 60 4.68 -6.02 -3.73
C GLU A 60 4.73 -4.97 -2.62
N MET A 61 3.73 -4.06 -2.57
CA MET A 61 3.66 -3.04 -1.53
C MET A 61 3.64 -3.66 -0.14
N ARG A 62 2.78 -4.66 0.08
CA ARG A 62 2.68 -5.38 1.37
C ARG A 62 3.99 -6.05 1.75
N TYR A 63 4.68 -6.63 0.76
CA TYR A 63 5.98 -7.27 0.95
C TYR A 63 7.06 -6.28 1.41
N TYR A 64 7.20 -5.14 0.72
CA TYR A 64 8.19 -4.13 1.09
C TYR A 64 7.83 -3.41 2.40
N ALA A 65 6.54 -3.24 2.72
CA ALA A 65 6.11 -2.75 4.02
C ALA A 65 6.52 -3.72 5.15
N ALA A 66 6.45 -5.03 4.93
CA ALA A 66 6.90 -6.03 5.91
C ALA A 66 8.42 -5.98 6.16
N HIS A 67 9.22 -5.80 5.10
CA HIS A 67 10.66 -5.51 5.24
C HIS A 67 10.91 -4.21 6.00
N SER A 68 10.13 -3.18 5.71
CA SER A 68 10.23 -1.89 6.40
C SER A 68 9.91 -2.00 7.89
N ALA A 69 9.07 -2.96 8.30
CA ALA A 69 8.78 -3.24 9.70
C ALA A 69 9.78 -4.18 10.39
N GLY A 70 10.83 -4.61 9.69
CA GLY A 70 11.80 -5.57 10.20
C GLY A 70 11.24 -6.99 10.39
N LEU A 71 10.09 -7.30 9.78
CA LEU A 71 9.49 -8.65 9.82
C LEU A 71 10.16 -9.62 8.85
N ILE A 72 10.79 -9.06 7.81
CA ILE A 72 11.59 -9.77 6.82
C ILE A 72 12.91 -9.02 6.70
N THR A 73 14.01 -9.74 6.46
CA THR A 73 15.34 -9.13 6.29
C THR A 73 16.00 -9.65 5.02
N ASP A 74 16.54 -8.75 4.21
CA ASP A 74 17.30 -9.06 2.99
C ASP A 74 18.63 -8.29 2.88
N GLY A 75 19.04 -7.62 3.96
CA GLY A 75 20.27 -6.83 4.03
C GLY A 75 20.18 -5.42 3.43
N LYS A 76 19.02 -5.00 2.90
CA LYS A 76 18.82 -3.62 2.40
C LYS A 76 18.30 -2.69 3.49
N SER A 77 18.44 -1.38 3.27
CA SER A 77 17.97 -0.38 4.22
C SER A 77 16.44 -0.28 4.25
N GLN A 78 15.90 0.05 5.42
CA GLN A 78 14.47 0.32 5.61
C GLN A 78 13.95 1.39 4.63
N ASP A 79 14.71 2.47 4.43
CA ASP A 79 14.36 3.55 3.49
C ASP A 79 14.17 3.03 2.05
N THR A 80 15.01 2.08 1.62
CA THR A 80 14.88 1.45 0.30
C THR A 80 13.54 0.71 0.18
N HIS A 81 13.17 -0.03 1.21
CA HIS A 81 11.91 -0.77 1.27
C HIS A 81 10.70 0.15 1.33
N ILE A 82 10.75 1.23 2.11
CA ILE A 82 9.71 2.26 2.14
C ILE A 82 9.49 2.83 0.74
N ARG A 83 10.58 3.21 0.03
CA ARG A 83 10.51 3.73 -1.34
C ARG A 83 9.92 2.72 -2.33
N TRP A 84 10.27 1.45 -2.24
CA TRP A 84 9.69 0.41 -3.10
C TRP A 84 8.22 0.16 -2.81
N SER A 85 7.82 0.19 -1.54
CA SER A 85 6.42 0.12 -1.15
C SER A 85 5.62 1.29 -1.73
N SER A 86 6.12 2.52 -1.59
CA SER A 86 5.50 3.71 -2.19
C SER A 86 5.45 3.62 -3.72
N GLY A 87 6.51 3.12 -4.37
CA GLY A 87 6.53 2.94 -5.84
C GLY A 87 5.50 1.92 -6.34
N ALA A 88 5.31 0.81 -5.62
CA ALA A 88 4.29 -0.18 -5.94
C ALA A 88 2.87 0.41 -5.77
N LEU A 89 2.64 1.16 -4.67
CA LEU A 89 1.39 1.87 -4.44
C LEU A 89 1.06 2.85 -5.58
N GLN A 90 2.03 3.67 -6.00
CA GLN A 90 1.86 4.62 -7.09
C GLN A 90 1.58 3.94 -8.43
N SER A 91 2.25 2.82 -8.72
CA SER A 91 1.98 2.03 -9.94
C SER A 91 0.56 1.47 -9.96
N MET A 92 0.08 0.99 -8.80
CA MET A 92 -1.28 0.52 -8.63
C MET A 92 -2.31 1.64 -8.85
N ILE A 93 -2.07 2.83 -8.29
CA ILE A 93 -2.93 4.01 -8.48
C ILE A 93 -3.06 4.36 -9.96
N SER A 94 -1.94 4.50 -10.67
CA SER A 94 -1.96 4.82 -12.10
C SER A 94 -2.69 3.76 -12.94
N SER A 95 -2.55 2.48 -12.59
CA SER A 95 -3.30 1.39 -13.25
C SER A 95 -4.81 1.52 -13.01
N LEU A 96 -5.24 1.77 -11.77
CA LEU A 96 -6.66 1.95 -11.43
C LEU A 96 -7.25 3.21 -12.09
N GLU A 97 -6.50 4.30 -12.17
CA GLU A 97 -6.89 5.52 -12.88
C GLU A 97 -7.12 5.26 -14.37
N LEU A 98 -6.23 4.52 -15.03
CA LEU A 98 -6.35 4.12 -16.43
C LEU A 98 -7.58 3.24 -16.70
N LEU A 99 -7.99 2.44 -15.72
CA LEU A 99 -9.23 1.65 -15.75
C LEU A 99 -10.49 2.48 -15.44
N GLY A 100 -10.35 3.78 -15.18
CA GLY A 100 -11.46 4.68 -14.89
C GLY A 100 -12.02 4.53 -13.47
N PHE A 101 -11.27 3.95 -12.54
CA PHE A 101 -11.72 3.70 -11.17
C PHE A 101 -12.11 5.00 -10.44
N GLU A 102 -11.38 6.09 -10.63
CA GLU A 102 -11.71 7.39 -10.01
C GLU A 102 -12.92 8.09 -10.64
N GLN A 103 -13.21 7.86 -11.92
CA GLN A 103 -14.36 8.50 -12.58
C GLN A 103 -15.71 7.97 -12.08
N THR A 104 -15.73 6.77 -11.47
CA THR A 104 -16.91 6.24 -10.77
C THR A 104 -17.00 6.71 -9.30
N TYR A 105 -16.06 7.54 -8.83
CA TYR A 105 -15.99 8.02 -7.44
C TYR A 105 -16.34 9.52 -7.28
N ARG A 106 -16.66 10.23 -8.36
CA ARG A 106 -17.22 11.60 -8.31
C ARG A 106 -18.74 11.63 -8.34
#